data_AF-A0A3D6DTJ6-F1
#
_entry.id   AF-A0A3D6DTJ6-F1
#
_cell.length_a   1.000
_cell.length_b   1.000
_cell.length_c   1.000
_cell.angle_alpha   90.00
_cell.angle_beta   90.00
_cell.angle_gamma   90.00
#
_symmetry.space_group_name_H-M   'P 1'
#
loop_
_entity.id
_entity.type
_entity.pdbx_description
1 polymer ?
#
loop_
_entity_poly.entity_id
_entity_poly.type
_entity_poly.pdbx_seq_one_letter_code
_entity_poly.pdbx_strand_id
1 'polypeptide(L)'
;ADVLALQRLKDAAEKAKIELSAGQQTEINLPYITADSSGPKHLTQKITRAKFESLVDELVERTIEPCRIALKDAGCKVTDIDDVILVGGQSRMP
;
A
#
# COMPACT_ATOMS: atom_id res chain seq x y z
N ALA A 1 -22.49 -3.71 -7.05
CA ALA A 1 -21.62 -2.53 -6.84
C ALA A 1 -20.99 -2.18 -8.18
N ASP A 2 -20.84 -0.89 -8.49
CA ASP A 2 -20.36 -0.41 -9.79
C ASP A 2 -18.94 -0.93 -10.10
N VAL A 3 -18.86 -1.90 -11.01
CA VAL A 3 -17.62 -2.62 -11.34
C VAL A 3 -16.61 -1.71 -12.04
N LEU A 4 -17.09 -0.75 -12.83
CA LEU A 4 -16.24 0.19 -13.56
C LEU A 4 -15.62 1.22 -12.59
N ALA A 5 -16.40 1.71 -11.63
CA ALA A 5 -15.90 2.59 -10.58
C ALA A 5 -14.82 1.89 -9.73
N LEU A 6 -15.05 0.62 -9.35
CA LEU A 6 -14.10 -0.17 -8.57
C LEU A 6 -12.77 -0.39 -9.30
N GLN A 7 -12.81 -0.71 -10.60
CA GLN A 7 -11.60 -0.91 -11.38
C GLN A 7 -10.77 0.38 -11.46
N ARG A 8 -11.41 1.52 -11.75
CA ARG A 8 -10.73 2.83 -11.80
C ARG A 8 -10.15 3.22 -10.44
N LEU A 9 -10.88 2.94 -9.36
CA LEU A 9 -10.41 3.19 -8.01
C LEU A 9 -9.20 2.33 -7.66
N LYS A 10 -9.20 1.05 -8.05
CA LYS A 10 -8.08 0.14 -7.85
C LYS A 10 -6.81 0.65 -8.53
N ASP A 11 -6.89 1.03 -9.81
CA ASP A 11 -5.75 1.51 -10.57
C ASP A 11 -5.21 2.84 -10.00
N ALA A 12 -6.10 3.74 -9.59
CA ALA A 12 -5.71 4.98 -8.94
C ALA A 12 -5.08 4.77 -7.56
N ALA A 13 -5.58 3.81 -6.78
CA ALA A 13 -5.01 3.46 -5.48
C ALA A 13 -3.61 2.85 -5.61
N GLU A 14 -3.39 1.98 -6.60
CA GLU A 14 -2.05 1.42 -6.87
C GLU A 14 -1.06 2.51 -7.28
N LYS A 15 -1.48 3.43 -8.16
CA LYS A 15 -0.65 4.55 -8.57
C LYS A 15 -0.31 5.48 -7.39
N ALA A 16 -1.30 5.83 -6.58
CA ALA A 16 -1.12 6.64 -5.38
C ALA A 16 -0.14 5.96 -4.38
N LYS A 17 -0.26 4.64 -4.18
CA LYS A 17 0.66 3.86 -3.35
C LYS A 17 2.11 3.97 -3.85
N ILE A 18 2.33 3.79 -5.15
CA ILE A 18 3.67 3.86 -5.76
C ILE A 18 4.25 5.28 -5.62
N GLU A 19 3.45 6.30 -5.85
CA GLU A 19 3.87 7.69 -5.68
C GLU A 19 4.24 8.00 -4.23
N LEU A 20 3.49 7.47 -3.26
CA LEU A 20 3.78 7.62 -1.83
C LEU A 20 5.06 6.91 -1.37
N SER A 21 5.56 5.92 -2.12
CA SER A 21 6.88 5.32 -1.85
C SER A 21 8.02 6.32 -2.06
N ALA A 22 7.83 7.35 -2.90
CA ALA A 22 8.80 8.41 -3.14
C ALA A 22 8.41 9.76 -2.51
N GLY A 23 7.13 10.13 -2.56
CA GLY A 23 6.59 11.40 -2.07
C GLY A 23 5.92 11.30 -0.69
N GLN A 24 5.73 12.44 -0.03
CA GLN A 24 5.05 12.53 1.27
C GLN A 24 3.52 12.66 1.15
N GLN A 25 3.03 13.00 -0.04
CA GLN A 25 1.61 13.23 -0.32
C GLN A 25 1.32 12.95 -1.79
N THR A 26 0.13 12.44 -2.08
CA THR A 26 -0.45 12.29 -3.42
C THR A 26 -1.93 12.68 -3.39
N GLU A 27 -2.52 12.87 -4.58
CA GLU A 27 -3.94 13.18 -4.75
C GLU A 27 -4.59 12.15 -5.67
N ILE A 28 -5.61 11.46 -5.16
CA ILE A 28 -6.49 10.61 -5.96
C ILE A 28 -7.55 11.50 -6.58
N ASN A 29 -7.51 11.66 -7.90
CA ASN A 29 -8.48 12.43 -8.65
C ASN A 29 -9.17 11.56 -9.72
N LEU A 30 -10.42 11.19 -9.46
CA LEU A 30 -11.26 10.37 -10.32
C LEU A 30 -12.53 11.14 -10.71
N PRO A 31 -12.50 11.86 -11.84
CA PRO A 31 -13.68 12.56 -12.32
C PRO A 31 -14.72 11.57 -12.86
N TYR A 32 -16.01 11.89 -12.70
CA TYR A 32 -17.13 11.07 -13.19
C TYR A 32 -17.01 9.61 -12.73
N ILE A 33 -16.77 9.38 -11.44
CA ILE A 33 -16.55 8.04 -10.89
C ILE A 33 -17.85 7.24 -10.79
N THR A 34 -18.96 7.92 -10.46
CA THR A 34 -20.30 7.34 -10.41
C THR A 34 -21.34 8.46 -10.57
N ALA A 35 -22.62 8.13 -10.61
CA ALA A 35 -23.71 9.11 -10.65
C ALA A 35 -24.80 8.72 -9.64
N ASP A 36 -25.38 9.71 -8.98
CA ASP A 36 -26.57 9.54 -8.13
C ASP A 36 -27.75 10.34 -8.69
N SER A 37 -28.86 10.39 -7.96
CA SER A 37 -30.05 11.17 -8.33
C SER A 37 -29.80 12.67 -8.46
N SER A 38 -28.66 13.18 -7.97
CA SER A 38 -28.23 14.58 -8.06
C SER A 38 -27.24 14.85 -9.20
N GLY A 39 -26.80 13.81 -9.93
CA GLY A 39 -25.92 13.93 -11.09
C GLY A 39 -24.57 13.21 -10.93
N PRO A 40 -23.59 13.50 -11.82
CA PRO A 40 -22.28 12.86 -11.79
C PRO A 40 -21.48 13.26 -10.54
N LYS A 41 -20.73 12.31 -9.98
CA LYS A 41 -19.85 12.50 -8.83
C LYS A 41 -18.39 12.36 -9.24
N HIS A 42 -17.56 13.13 -8.55
CA HIS A 42 -16.11 13.14 -8.70
C HIS A 42 -15.50 12.78 -7.33
N LEU A 43 -14.42 12.00 -7.34
CA LEU A 43 -13.64 11.72 -6.14
C LEU A 43 -12.33 12.48 -6.23
N THR A 44 -12.13 13.45 -5.35
CA THR A 44 -10.85 14.16 -5.20
C THR A 44 -10.44 14.05 -3.74
N GLN A 45 -9.40 13.27 -3.46
CA GLN A 45 -8.94 13.00 -2.10
C GLN A 45 -7.42 13.07 -2.04
N LYS A 46 -6.90 13.94 -1.18
CA LYS A 46 -5.47 13.98 -0.86
C LYS A 46 -5.16 12.94 0.20
N ILE A 47 -4.08 12.19 0.01
CA ILE A 47 -3.58 11.17 0.94
C ILE A 47 -2.11 11.44 1.21
N THR A 48 -1.75 11.46 2.50
CA THR A 48 -0.38 11.60 2.97
C THR A 48 0.25 10.23 3.22
N ARG A 49 1.58 10.13 3.16
CA ARG A 49 2.31 8.89 3.48
C ARG A 49 1.98 8.36 4.87
N ALA A 50 2.00 9.22 5.90
CA ALA A 50 1.64 8.82 7.27
C ALA A 50 0.24 8.19 7.36
N LYS A 51 -0.72 8.71 6.59
CA LYS A 51 -2.06 8.12 6.53
C LYS A 51 -2.04 6.76 5.86
N PHE A 52 -1.30 6.61 4.75
CA PHE A 52 -1.14 5.33 4.08
C PHE A 52 -0.44 4.29 4.97
N GLU A 53 0.65 4.65 5.64
CA GLU A 53 1.36 3.81 6.63
C GLU A 53 0.39 3.34 7.72
N SER A 54 -0.41 4.24 8.30
CA SER A 54 -1.42 3.86 9.30
C SER A 54 -2.50 2.89 8.81
N LEU A 55 -2.72 2.79 7.49
CA LEU A 55 -3.69 1.88 6.89
C LEU A 55 -3.09 0.49 6.60
N VAL A 56 -1.76 0.38 6.52
CA VAL A 56 -1.08 -0.86 6.15
C VAL A 56 -0.13 -1.38 7.23
N ASP A 57 -0.02 -0.68 8.36
CA ASP A 57 0.86 -1.03 9.49
C ASP A 57 0.69 -2.48 9.93
N GLU A 58 -0.56 -2.92 10.16
CA GLU A 58 -0.89 -4.31 10.51
C GLU A 58 -0.40 -5.30 9.44
N LEU A 59 -0.47 -4.94 8.15
CA LEU A 59 0.00 -5.81 7.07
C LEU A 59 1.53 -5.95 7.09
N VAL A 60 2.25 -4.88 7.44
CA VAL A 60 3.71 -4.89 7.58
C VAL A 60 4.11 -5.72 8.80
N GLU A 61 3.46 -5.52 9.95
CA GLU A 61 3.72 -6.30 11.16
C GLU A 61 3.53 -7.81 10.93
N ARG A 62 2.49 -8.20 10.18
CA ARG A 62 2.24 -9.59 9.79
C ARG A 62 3.37 -10.22 8.97
N THR A 63 4.24 -9.44 8.33
CA THR A 63 5.41 -9.96 7.59
C THR A 63 6.60 -10.29 8.50
N ILE A 64 6.65 -9.72 9.70
CA ILE A 64 7.76 -9.90 10.64
C ILE A 64 7.71 -11.28 11.28
N GLU A 65 6.53 -11.75 11.65
CA GLU A 65 6.37 -13.03 12.35
C GLU A 65 6.85 -14.24 11.53
N PRO A 66 6.52 -14.38 10.23
CA PRO A 66 7.11 -15.41 9.36
C PRO A 66 8.64 -15.39 9.32
N CYS A 67 9.26 -14.19 9.34
CA CYS A 67 10.72 -14.07 9.36
C CYS A 67 11.31 -14.61 10.67
N ARG A 68 10.65 -14.35 11.81
CA ARG A 68 11.08 -14.88 13.13
C ARG A 68 10.96 -16.39 13.21
N ILE A 69 9.87 -16.96 12.68
CA ILE A 69 9.67 -18.41 12.61
C ILE A 69 10.76 -19.05 11.75
N ALA A 70 11.05 -18.48 10.57
CA ALA A 70 12.10 -18.99 9.69
C ALA A 70 13.49 -19.00 10.35
N LEU A 71 13.85 -17.94 11.09
CA LEU A 71 15.11 -17.89 11.84
C LEU A 71 15.17 -18.97 12.93
N LYS A 72 14.05 -19.15 13.65
CA LYS A 72 13.93 -20.18 14.70
C LYS A 72 14.09 -21.59 14.12
N ASP A 73 13.46 -21.87 13.00
CA ASP A 73 13.52 -23.17 12.33
C ASP A 73 14.91 -23.45 11.75
N ALA A 74 15.62 -22.41 11.29
CA ALA A 74 17.00 -22.48 10.86
C ALA A 74 18.02 -22.56 12.02
N GLY A 75 17.57 -22.34 13.27
CA GLY A 75 18.44 -22.37 14.46
C GLY A 75 19.48 -21.24 14.51
N CYS A 76 19.26 -20.14 13.79
CA CYS A 76 20.15 -18.99 13.72
C CYS A 76 19.58 -17.78 14.47
N LYS A 77 20.47 -16.91 14.94
CA LYS A 77 20.10 -15.61 15.49
C LYS A 77 20.12 -14.56 14.39
N VAL A 78 19.43 -13.44 14.63
CA VAL A 78 19.47 -12.26 13.74
C VAL A 78 20.92 -11.78 13.52
N THR A 79 21.78 -11.94 14.53
CA THR A 79 23.21 -11.57 14.46
C THR A 79 24.04 -12.47 13.56
N ASP A 80 23.53 -13.64 13.19
CA ASP A 80 24.23 -14.61 12.35
C ASP A 80 23.92 -14.39 10.85
N ILE A 81 23.11 -13.38 10.53
CA ILE A 81 22.73 -13.01 9.17
C ILE A 81 23.69 -11.93 8.65
N ASP A 82 24.52 -12.29 7.67
CA ASP A 82 25.48 -11.37 7.07
C ASP A 82 24.81 -10.34 6.14
N ASP A 83 23.84 -10.79 5.34
CA ASP A 83 23.21 -10.00 4.29
C ASP A 83 21.68 -10.11 4.33
N VAL A 84 21.01 -8.96 4.12
CA VAL A 84 19.54 -8.89 3.95
C VAL A 84 19.23 -8.49 2.52
N ILE A 85 18.57 -9.39 1.77
CA ILE A 85 18.18 -9.15 0.39
C ILE A 85 16.68 -8.86 0.32
N LEU A 86 16.33 -7.65 -0.11
CA LEU A 86 14.94 -7.25 -0.35
C LEU A 86 14.53 -7.55 -1.79
N VAL A 87 13.48 -8.35 -1.96
CA VAL A 87 12.96 -8.76 -3.28
C VAL A 87 11.48 -8.39 -3.39
N GLY A 88 11.08 -7.94 -4.58
CA GLY A 88 9.68 -7.61 -4.92
C GLY A 88 9.35 -6.13 -4.78
N GLY A 89 8.41 -5.64 -5.60
CA GLY A 89 8.12 -4.21 -5.72
C GLY A 89 7.61 -3.54 -4.44
N GLN A 90 6.91 -4.27 -3.58
CA GLN A 90 6.37 -3.73 -2.32
C GLN A 90 7.45 -3.44 -1.27
N SER A 91 8.65 -4.01 -1.40
CA SER A 91 9.80 -3.69 -0.54
C SER A 91 10.39 -2.30 -0.76
N ARG A 92 9.89 -1.57 -1.78
CA ARG A 92 10.27 -0.17 -2.05
C ARG A 92 9.53 0.83 -1.18
N MET A 93 8.56 0.37 -0.37
CA MET A 93 7.87 1.21 0.60
C MET A 93 8.86 1.56 1.73
N PRO A 94 9.06 2.86 2.04
CA PRO A 94 9.77 3.29 3.23
C PRO A 94 9.09 2.80 4.51
#